data_AF-A0A7S3W1B6-F1
#
_entry.id   AF-A0A7S3W1B6-F1
#
_cell.length_a   1.000
_cell.length_b   1.000
_cell.length_c   1.000
_cell.angle_alpha   90.00
_cell.angle_beta   90.00
_cell.angle_gamma   90.00
#
_symmetry.space_group_name_H-M   'P 1'
#
loop_
_entity.id
_entity.type
_entity.pdbx_description
1 polymer ?
#
loop_
_entity_poly.entity_id
_entity_poly.type
_entity_poly.pdbx_seq_one_letter_code
_entity_poly.pdbx_strand_id
1 'polypeptide(L)'
;GQHRVVLIDRSRPGPAGSSSPEGAHYALPLGFAAAAEVRPGFAQFGADAYFNRDGRVVGIARGGRLYTPDGPLGSGRSCVSSHHFLGDYHLCSAWSDGWLHAKLALRGTLFAVVTAIDHLQATHLTWGNALSLSSLEVLPTNHALRLMLSPFVHRTAAVNFNAAIMLLSSDALLPRAMALTPEGFRTLFAAGN
;
A
#
# COMPACT_ATOMS: atom_id res chain seq x y z
N GLY A 1 9.32 -4.58 -1.31
CA GLY A 1 9.12 -4.71 0.14
C GLY A 1 10.26 -4.10 0.93
N GLN A 2 11.42 -4.77 1.01
CA GLN A 2 12.57 -4.26 1.79
C GLN A 2 13.16 -2.94 1.26
N HIS A 3 13.04 -2.64 -0.03
CA HIS A 3 13.58 -1.41 -0.64
C HIS A 3 12.89 -0.11 -0.20
N ARG A 4 11.76 -0.20 0.51
CA ARG A 4 11.02 1.00 0.97
C ARG A 4 11.39 1.45 2.36
N VAL A 5 12.06 0.62 3.17
CA VAL A 5 12.50 1.06 4.50
C VAL A 5 13.71 1.96 4.34
N VAL A 6 13.61 3.20 4.83
CA VAL A 6 14.67 4.20 4.73
C VAL A 6 15.23 4.52 6.12
N LEU A 7 16.53 4.78 6.19
CA LEU A 7 17.13 5.43 7.36
C LEU A 7 16.66 6.88 7.42
N ILE A 8 16.28 7.33 8.62
CA ILE A 8 15.86 8.71 8.82
C ILE A 8 17.09 9.61 8.83
N ASP A 9 17.16 10.50 7.85
CA ASP A 9 18.09 11.62 7.84
C ASP A 9 17.44 12.84 8.49
N ARG A 10 17.85 13.17 9.71
CA ARG A 10 17.32 14.31 10.47
C ARG A 10 17.71 15.68 9.89
N SER A 11 18.63 15.72 8.92
CA SER A 11 18.94 16.94 8.17
C SER A 11 17.93 17.24 7.06
N ARG A 12 17.01 16.31 6.78
CA ARG A 12 15.96 16.43 5.76
C ARG A 12 14.57 16.29 6.40
N PRO A 13 13.55 16.99 5.88
CA PRO A 13 12.18 16.73 6.30
C PRO A 13 11.82 15.26 6.07
N GLY A 14 11.07 14.68 7.00
CA GLY A 14 10.64 13.28 6.89
C GLY A 14 9.77 13.04 5.65
N PRO A 15 9.56 11.79 5.26
CA PRO A 15 8.61 11.47 4.19
C PRO A 15 7.24 12.08 4.53
N ALA A 16 6.62 12.71 3.53
CA ALA A 16 5.42 13.55 3.65
C ALA A 16 5.54 14.86 4.46
N GLY A 17 6.75 15.36 4.73
CA GLY A 17 6.95 16.67 5.36
C GLY A 17 6.65 16.72 6.86
N SER A 18 6.41 15.56 7.50
CA SER A 18 6.24 15.47 8.94
C SER A 18 7.60 15.31 9.64
N SER A 19 7.79 15.99 10.78
CA SER A 19 8.96 15.77 11.63
C SER A 19 8.92 14.34 12.18
N SER A 20 9.97 13.56 11.97
CA SER A 20 10.06 12.20 12.50
C SER A 20 9.90 12.21 14.03
N PRO A 21 9.14 11.28 14.62
CA PRO A 21 8.96 11.21 16.07
C PRO A 21 10.28 10.94 16.80
N GLU A 22 10.34 11.32 18.07
CA GLU A 22 11.47 11.03 18.94
C GLU A 22 11.72 9.51 19.01
N GLY A 23 12.99 9.10 19.06
CA GLY A 23 13.38 7.69 19.05
C GLY A 23 13.27 6.98 17.69
N ALA A 24 12.76 7.64 16.64
CA ALA A 24 12.72 7.06 15.30
C ALA A 24 14.11 6.97 14.66
N HIS A 25 14.37 5.85 13.99
CA HIS A 25 15.60 5.54 13.27
C HIS A 25 15.34 5.11 11.82
N TYR A 26 14.30 4.31 11.59
CA TYR A 26 13.85 3.92 10.25
C TYR A 26 12.45 4.46 9.97
N ALA A 27 12.15 4.71 8.70
CA ALA A 27 10.82 5.04 8.23
C ALA A 27 10.39 4.13 7.09
N LEU A 28 9.09 3.86 7.02
CA LEU A 28 8.41 3.23 5.89
C LEU A 28 7.49 4.30 5.27
N PRO A 29 7.95 4.98 4.21
CA PRO A 29 7.24 6.08 3.60
C PRO A 29 6.12 5.55 2.70
N LEU A 30 4.87 5.68 3.14
CA LEU A 30 3.69 5.34 2.34
C LEU A 30 2.68 6.48 2.32
N GLY A 31 2.99 7.63 2.90
CA GLY A 31 2.15 8.83 2.91
C GLY A 31 1.79 9.31 1.50
N PHE A 32 2.65 9.06 0.50
CA PHE A 32 2.38 9.38 -0.91
C PHE A 32 1.07 8.76 -1.44
N ALA A 33 0.68 7.59 -0.92
CA ALA A 33 -0.53 6.91 -1.35
C ALA A 33 -1.80 7.66 -0.93
N ALA A 34 -1.71 8.66 -0.05
CA ALA A 34 -2.82 9.56 0.26
C ALA A 34 -3.26 10.40 -0.94
N ALA A 35 -2.44 10.53 -1.99
CA ALA A 35 -2.84 11.21 -3.23
C ALA A 35 -3.77 10.38 -4.12
N ALA A 36 -3.84 9.05 -3.93
CA ALA A 36 -4.60 8.17 -4.80
C ALA A 36 -6.10 8.22 -4.47
N GLU A 37 -6.93 8.58 -5.44
CA GLU A 37 -8.39 8.65 -5.27
C GLU A 37 -8.99 7.29 -4.87
N VAL A 38 -9.90 7.30 -3.90
CA VAL A 38 -10.66 6.12 -3.45
C VAL A 38 -12.15 6.29 -3.73
N ARG A 39 -12.85 5.16 -3.90
CA ARG A 39 -14.29 5.14 -4.09
C ARG A 39 -15.02 5.69 -2.86
N PRO A 40 -16.19 6.34 -3.05
CA PRO A 40 -17.01 6.83 -1.94
C PRO A 40 -17.30 5.72 -0.90
N GLY A 41 -17.22 6.10 0.38
CA GLY A 41 -17.45 5.18 1.51
C GLY A 41 -16.23 4.38 1.95
N PHE A 42 -15.11 4.42 1.23
CA PHE A 42 -13.86 3.81 1.67
C PHE A 42 -12.90 4.81 2.32
N ALA A 43 -12.03 4.31 3.20
CA ALA A 43 -10.99 5.12 3.82
C ALA A 43 -9.84 5.41 2.83
N GLN A 44 -9.32 6.63 2.90
CA GLN A 44 -8.16 7.06 2.11
C GLN A 44 -6.92 6.20 2.43
N PHE A 45 -6.09 5.87 1.45
CA PHE A 45 -4.78 5.27 1.69
C PHE A 45 -3.79 6.30 2.27
N GLY A 46 -2.57 5.86 2.59
CA GLY A 46 -1.46 6.71 3.02
C GLY A 46 -1.24 6.74 4.52
N ALA A 47 -0.04 6.36 4.94
CA ALA A 47 0.46 6.50 6.30
C ALA A 47 1.98 6.24 6.32
N ASP A 48 2.76 7.09 6.98
CA ASP A 48 4.18 6.84 7.21
C ASP A 48 4.37 6.11 8.54
N ALA A 49 5.13 5.03 8.56
CA ALA A 49 5.46 4.33 9.80
C ALA A 49 6.91 4.59 10.21
N TYR A 50 7.13 4.75 11.50
CA TYR A 50 8.44 5.02 12.09
C TYR A 50 8.81 3.92 13.06
N PHE A 51 10.07 3.50 13.01
CA PHE A 51 10.63 2.43 13.83
C PHE A 51 11.91 2.88 14.52
N ASN A 52 12.18 2.37 15.72
CA ASN A 52 13.44 2.58 16.41
C ASN A 52 14.56 1.69 15.84
N ARG A 53 15.77 1.77 16.41
CA ARG A 53 16.94 0.95 16.00
C ARG A 53 16.69 -0.55 16.09
N ASP A 54 15.83 -0.98 17.01
CA ASP A 54 15.47 -2.39 17.25
C ASP A 54 14.31 -2.87 16.36
N GLY A 55 13.81 -2.03 15.45
CA GLY A 55 12.67 -2.35 14.58
C GLY A 55 11.30 -2.31 15.27
N ARG A 56 11.19 -1.74 16.48
CA ARG A 56 9.92 -1.51 17.16
C ARG A 56 9.26 -0.25 16.61
N VAL A 57 7.95 -0.31 16.35
CA VAL A 57 7.18 0.85 15.90
C VAL A 57 7.14 1.92 16.99
N VAL A 58 7.50 3.15 16.66
CA VAL A 58 7.43 4.32 17.56
C VAL A 58 6.29 5.26 17.21
N GLY A 59 5.80 5.22 15.97
CA GLY A 59 4.63 6.00 15.56
C GLY A 59 4.21 5.78 14.12
N ILE A 60 3.00 6.23 13.81
CA ILE A 60 2.42 6.24 12.47
C ILE A 60 1.89 7.65 12.21
N ALA A 61 2.37 8.32 11.17
CA ALA A 61 1.87 9.63 10.74
C ALA A 61 0.82 9.45 9.64
N ARG A 62 -0.35 10.07 9.80
CA ARG A 62 -1.46 10.02 8.85
C ARG A 62 -2.37 11.24 9.01
N GLY A 63 -2.76 11.85 7.89
CA GLY A 63 -3.68 13.00 7.89
C GLY A 63 -3.19 14.18 8.72
N GLY A 64 -1.88 14.44 8.70
CA GLY A 64 -1.24 15.49 9.52
C GLY A 64 -1.17 15.21 11.02
N ARG A 65 -1.53 13.99 11.47
CA ARG A 65 -1.50 13.59 12.89
C ARG A 65 -0.53 12.44 13.10
N LEU A 66 0.16 12.45 14.24
CA LEU A 66 1.00 11.36 14.69
C LEU A 66 0.22 10.50 15.69
N TYR A 67 0.20 9.19 15.45
CA TYR A 67 -0.37 8.19 16.34
C TYR A 67 0.76 7.35 16.94
N THR A 68 0.80 7.21 18.26
CA THR A 68 1.83 6.45 18.97
C THR A 68 1.23 5.19 19.60
N PRO A 69 2.05 4.15 19.88
CA PRO A 69 1.60 2.93 20.53
C PRO A 69 0.90 3.14 21.88
N ASP A 70 1.35 4.13 22.64
CA ASP A 70 0.82 4.47 23.97
C ASP A 70 -0.33 5.49 23.92
N GLY A 71 -0.72 5.93 22.72
CA GLY A 71 -1.82 6.87 22.52
C GLY A 71 -3.20 6.22 22.61
N PRO A 72 -4.27 7.02 22.49
CA PRO A 72 -5.64 6.52 22.47
C PRO A 72 -5.82 5.47 21.37
N LEU A 73 -6.49 4.36 21.68
CA LEU A 73 -6.75 3.28 20.71
C LEU A 73 -7.69 3.73 19.57
N GLY A 74 -8.56 4.71 19.84
CA GLY A 74 -9.68 5.08 18.99
C GLY A 74 -10.91 4.21 19.29
N SER A 75 -12.06 4.61 18.75
CA SER A 75 -13.34 3.93 18.98
C SER A 75 -14.16 3.82 17.71
N GLY A 76 -14.79 2.66 17.52
CA GLY A 76 -15.81 2.48 16.50
C GLY A 76 -17.10 3.25 16.84
N ARG A 77 -17.96 3.45 15.83
CA ARG A 77 -19.32 3.94 16.03
C ARG A 77 -20.17 2.81 16.64
N SER A 78 -20.68 3.03 17.84
CA SER A 78 -21.58 2.11 18.54
C SER A 78 -22.98 2.72 18.54
N CYS A 79 -23.95 2.01 17.99
CA CYS A 79 -25.34 2.47 17.96
C CYS A 79 -26.19 1.56 18.86
N VAL A 80 -26.99 2.19 19.73
CA VAL A 80 -27.98 1.50 20.57
C VAL A 80 -29.35 1.93 20.09
N SER A 81 -30.18 0.94 19.81
CA SER A 81 -31.59 1.09 19.42
C SER A 81 -32.44 0.61 20.57
N SER A 82 -33.41 1.42 21.01
CA SER A 82 -34.40 0.99 21.99
C SER A 82 -35.80 1.25 21.46
N HIS A 83 -36.64 0.22 21.53
CA HIS A 83 -38.04 0.29 21.14
C HIS A 83 -38.88 0.53 22.40
N HIS A 84 -39.57 1.66 22.47
CA HIS A 84 -40.48 2.00 23.56
C HIS A 84 -41.88 2.32 23.03
N PHE A 85 -42.88 2.16 23.90
CA PHE A 85 -44.29 2.42 23.60
C PHE A 85 -44.57 3.84 23.07
N LEU A 86 -43.70 4.82 23.40
CA LEU A 86 -43.82 6.22 22.96
C LEU A 86 -42.88 6.61 21.81
N GLY A 87 -42.22 5.63 21.19
CA GLY A 87 -41.35 5.84 20.03
C GLY A 87 -39.97 5.22 20.18
N ASP A 88 -39.33 5.01 19.04
CA ASP A 88 -38.00 4.44 18.94
C ASP A 88 -36.95 5.55 19.01
N TYR A 89 -35.86 5.31 19.73
CA TYR A 89 -34.69 6.17 19.66
C TYR A 89 -33.44 5.38 19.26
N HIS A 90 -32.67 6.00 18.37
CA HIS A 90 -31.39 5.51 17.88
C HIS A 90 -30.28 6.47 18.31
N LEU A 91 -29.48 6.06 19.28
CA LEU A 91 -28.33 6.83 19.78
C LEU A 91 -27.05 6.18 19.30
N CYS A 92 -26.22 6.93 18.58
CA CYS A 92 -24.91 6.47 18.11
C CYS A 92 -23.79 7.28 18.76
N SER A 93 -22.76 6.60 19.26
CA SER A 93 -21.52 7.24 19.67
C SER A 93 -20.77 7.81 18.47
N ALA A 94 -20.01 8.89 18.69
CA ALA A 94 -19.11 9.41 17.67
C ALA A 94 -17.96 8.41 17.41
N TRP A 95 -17.50 8.38 16.17
CA TRP A 95 -16.25 7.70 15.80
C TRP A 95 -15.06 8.51 16.31
N SER A 96 -13.99 7.84 16.77
CA SER A 96 -12.72 8.51 17.07
C SER A 96 -11.54 7.75 16.49
N ASP A 97 -10.69 8.47 15.75
CA ASP A 97 -9.44 7.91 15.25
C ASP A 97 -8.43 7.75 16.37
N GLY A 98 -7.66 6.67 16.31
CA GLY A 98 -6.59 6.39 17.25
C GLY A 98 -5.63 5.34 16.72
N TRP A 99 -4.84 4.75 17.61
CA TRP A 99 -3.77 3.81 17.27
C TRP A 99 -4.26 2.63 16.41
N LEU A 100 -5.46 2.11 16.67
CA LEU A 100 -6.01 0.98 15.89
C LEU A 100 -6.34 1.38 14.46
N HIS A 101 -6.93 2.57 14.26
CA HIS A 101 -7.23 3.10 12.93
C HIS A 101 -5.93 3.37 12.14
N ALA A 102 -4.93 3.98 12.76
CA ALA A 102 -3.64 4.25 12.13
C ALA A 102 -2.93 2.96 11.68
N LYS A 103 -2.93 1.91 12.51
CA LYS A 103 -2.40 0.59 12.14
C LYS A 103 -3.14 -0.04 10.97
N LEU A 104 -4.48 0.06 10.94
CA LEU A 104 -5.28 -0.48 9.85
C LEU A 104 -4.99 0.25 8.54
N ALA A 105 -4.96 1.59 8.57
CA ALA A 105 -4.63 2.42 7.43
C ALA A 105 -3.22 2.13 6.88
N LEU A 106 -2.22 2.00 7.76
CA LEU A 106 -0.87 1.62 7.38
C LEU A 106 -0.85 0.26 6.68
N ARG A 107 -1.47 -0.76 7.28
CA ARG A 107 -1.49 -2.12 6.73
C ARG A 107 -2.22 -2.21 5.39
N GLY A 108 -3.37 -1.55 5.27
CA GLY A 108 -4.11 -1.48 4.02
C GLY A 108 -3.30 -0.79 2.92
N THR A 109 -2.62 0.31 3.25
CA THR A 109 -1.73 1.02 2.32
C THR A 109 -0.54 0.17 1.91
N LEU A 110 0.14 -0.45 2.87
CA LEU A 110 1.28 -1.32 2.59
C LEU A 110 0.87 -2.50 1.70
N PHE A 111 -0.27 -3.13 1.97
CA PHE A 111 -0.80 -4.20 1.13
C PHE A 111 -1.05 -3.73 -0.31
N ALA A 112 -1.68 -2.56 -0.47
CA ALA A 112 -1.94 -1.99 -1.80
C ALA A 112 -0.64 -1.70 -2.56
N VAL A 113 0.33 -1.05 -1.90
CA VAL A 113 1.62 -0.68 -2.49
C VAL A 113 2.45 -1.92 -2.83
N VAL A 114 2.55 -2.90 -1.94
CA VAL A 114 3.32 -4.12 -2.21
C VAL A 114 2.69 -4.91 -3.35
N THR A 115 1.37 -5.07 -3.34
CA THR A 115 0.67 -5.88 -4.34
C THR A 115 0.69 -5.21 -5.71
N ALA A 116 0.30 -3.93 -5.80
CA ALA A 116 0.18 -3.24 -7.07
C ALA A 116 1.55 -2.78 -7.61
N ILE A 117 2.37 -2.13 -6.78
CA ILE A 117 3.62 -1.52 -7.25
C ILE A 117 4.77 -2.53 -7.21
N ASP A 118 5.14 -2.98 -6.01
CA ASP A 118 6.38 -3.75 -5.84
C ASP A 118 6.32 -5.12 -6.54
N HIS A 119 5.17 -5.77 -6.46
CA HIS A 119 4.99 -7.11 -7.00
C HIS A 119 4.51 -7.03 -8.45
N LEU A 120 3.33 -6.46 -8.70
CA LEU A 120 2.72 -6.52 -10.02
C LEU A 120 3.43 -5.61 -11.04
N GLN A 121 3.55 -4.32 -10.78
CA GLN A 121 4.20 -3.40 -11.72
C GLN A 121 5.70 -3.71 -11.86
N ALA A 122 6.45 -3.64 -10.77
CA ALA A 122 7.91 -3.74 -10.84
C ALA A 122 8.38 -5.15 -11.23
N THR A 123 7.93 -6.18 -10.52
CA THR A 123 8.46 -7.54 -10.73
C THR A 123 7.85 -8.19 -11.98
N HIS A 124 6.52 -8.20 -12.09
CA HIS A 124 5.85 -8.89 -13.18
C HIS A 124 5.92 -8.08 -14.49
N LEU A 125 5.35 -6.87 -14.50
CA LEU A 125 5.11 -6.13 -15.74
C LEU A 125 6.36 -5.46 -16.30
N THR A 126 7.27 -5.00 -15.44
CA THR A 126 8.51 -4.33 -15.86
C THR A 126 9.65 -5.34 -16.00
N TRP A 127 10.23 -5.83 -14.90
CA TRP A 127 11.44 -6.65 -14.94
C TRP A 127 11.20 -8.02 -15.59
N GLY A 128 10.12 -8.69 -15.23
CA GLY A 128 9.77 -10.01 -15.75
C GLY A 128 9.57 -10.00 -17.27
N ASN A 129 8.75 -9.08 -17.79
CA ASN A 129 8.56 -8.93 -19.22
C ASN A 129 9.84 -8.49 -19.94
N ALA A 130 10.56 -7.50 -19.41
CA ALA A 130 11.78 -7.00 -20.03
C ALA A 130 12.82 -8.12 -20.20
N LEU A 131 13.07 -8.90 -19.13
CA LEU A 131 14.03 -10.01 -19.15
C LEU A 131 13.57 -11.14 -20.10
N SER A 132 12.27 -11.44 -20.13
CA SER A 132 11.71 -12.45 -21.02
C SER A 132 11.86 -12.04 -22.49
N LEU A 133 11.47 -10.82 -22.84
CA LEU A 133 11.52 -10.31 -24.21
C LEU A 133 12.97 -10.13 -24.68
N SER A 134 13.83 -9.50 -23.88
CA SER A 134 15.23 -9.30 -24.25
C SER A 134 15.96 -10.62 -24.47
N SER A 135 15.68 -11.65 -23.65
CA SER A 135 16.27 -12.96 -23.82
C SER A 135 15.79 -13.68 -25.09
N LEU A 136 14.59 -13.37 -25.59
CA LEU A 136 14.03 -13.99 -26.80
C LEU A 136 14.46 -13.25 -28.07
N GLU A 137 14.51 -11.92 -28.03
CA GLU A 137 14.75 -11.04 -29.17
C GLU A 137 16.25 -10.84 -29.47
N VAL A 138 17.10 -10.84 -28.44
CA VAL A 138 18.52 -10.48 -28.58
C VAL A 138 19.44 -11.71 -28.60
N LEU A 139 19.08 -12.78 -27.90
CA LEU A 139 19.95 -13.95 -27.72
C LEU A 139 19.54 -15.11 -28.66
N PRO A 140 20.47 -15.67 -29.46
CA PRO A 140 20.24 -16.90 -30.20
C PRO A 140 19.75 -18.05 -29.32
N THR A 141 19.01 -19.00 -29.88
CA THR A 141 18.42 -20.13 -29.14
C THR A 141 19.46 -21.01 -28.45
N ASN A 142 20.69 -21.07 -28.95
CA ASN A 142 21.81 -21.82 -28.38
C ASN A 142 22.74 -20.97 -27.49
N HIS A 143 22.41 -19.70 -27.21
CA HIS A 143 23.23 -18.83 -26.40
C HIS A 143 23.23 -19.24 -24.92
N ALA A 144 24.40 -19.36 -24.30
CA ALA A 144 24.53 -19.84 -22.91
C ALA A 144 23.69 -19.04 -21.91
N LEU A 145 23.66 -17.70 -22.02
CA LEU A 145 22.81 -16.86 -21.16
C LEU A 145 21.31 -17.12 -21.36
N ARG A 146 20.85 -17.40 -22.59
CA ARG A 146 19.42 -17.70 -22.83
C ARG A 146 19.03 -19.03 -22.18
N LEU A 147 19.90 -20.04 -22.28
CA LEU A 147 19.71 -21.32 -21.62
C LEU A 147 19.70 -21.17 -20.09
N MET A 148 20.63 -20.37 -19.55
CA MET A 148 20.70 -20.06 -18.11
C MET A 148 19.46 -19.30 -17.62
N LEU A 149 18.96 -18.32 -18.38
CA LEU A 149 17.81 -17.48 -18.01
C LEU A 149 16.46 -18.20 -18.14
N SER A 150 16.37 -19.20 -19.02
CA SER A 150 15.13 -19.95 -19.31
C SER A 150 14.32 -20.40 -18.07
N PRO A 151 14.92 -21.00 -17.02
CA PRO A 151 14.18 -21.36 -15.80
C PRO A 151 13.65 -20.15 -15.02
N PHE A 152 14.32 -19.00 -15.08
CA PHE A 152 13.97 -17.80 -14.31
C PHE A 152 12.90 -16.93 -14.97
N VAL A 153 12.71 -17.06 -16.28
CA VAL A 153 11.64 -16.38 -17.04
C VAL A 153 10.49 -17.31 -17.42
N HIS A 154 10.53 -18.56 -16.94
CA HIS A 154 9.53 -19.57 -17.28
C HIS A 154 8.12 -19.09 -16.93
N ARG A 155 7.21 -19.10 -17.92
CA ARG A 155 5.80 -18.68 -17.82
C ARG A 155 5.56 -17.21 -17.46
N THR A 156 6.56 -16.35 -17.44
CA THR A 156 6.38 -14.91 -17.16
C THR A 156 5.39 -14.26 -18.12
N ALA A 157 5.52 -14.52 -19.43
CA ALA A 157 4.56 -13.99 -20.42
C ALA A 157 3.12 -14.48 -20.17
N ALA A 158 2.94 -15.74 -19.77
CA ALA A 158 1.62 -16.32 -19.54
C ALA A 158 0.94 -15.74 -18.28
N VAL A 159 1.67 -15.63 -17.17
CA VAL A 159 1.10 -15.04 -15.93
C VAL A 159 0.81 -13.56 -16.12
N ASN A 160 1.64 -12.83 -16.87
CA ASN A 160 1.41 -11.41 -17.13
C ASN A 160 0.24 -11.16 -18.07
N PHE A 161 0.05 -12.03 -19.09
CA PHE A 161 -1.16 -12.01 -19.92
C PHE A 161 -2.41 -12.23 -19.06
N ASN A 162 -2.41 -13.25 -18.20
CA ASN A 162 -3.53 -13.51 -17.29
C ASN A 162 -3.77 -12.36 -16.32
N ALA A 163 -2.72 -11.71 -15.81
CA ALA A 163 -2.85 -10.54 -14.95
C ALA A 163 -3.54 -9.37 -15.69
N ALA A 164 -3.22 -9.13 -16.96
CA ALA A 164 -3.85 -8.08 -17.74
C ALA A 164 -5.38 -8.27 -17.85
N ILE A 165 -5.85 -9.50 -18.05
CA ILE A 165 -7.27 -9.78 -18.27
C ILE A 165 -8.07 -10.04 -16.99
N MET A 166 -7.51 -10.77 -16.01
CA MET A 166 -8.23 -11.24 -14.81
C MET A 166 -7.90 -10.45 -13.54
N LEU A 167 -6.77 -9.72 -13.51
CA LEU A 167 -6.34 -8.98 -12.33
C LEU A 167 -6.50 -7.47 -12.51
N LEU A 168 -6.04 -6.89 -13.62
CA LEU A 168 -5.90 -5.45 -13.81
C LEU A 168 -7.02 -4.76 -14.58
N SER A 169 -7.77 -5.48 -15.41
CA SER A 169 -8.86 -4.89 -16.18
C SER A 169 -9.86 -4.17 -15.27
N SER A 170 -10.58 -3.16 -15.80
CA SER A 170 -11.46 -2.26 -15.03
C SER A 170 -12.44 -2.99 -14.12
N ASP A 171 -12.84 -4.19 -14.53
CA ASP A 171 -13.81 -5.05 -13.89
C ASP A 171 -13.19 -6.41 -13.54
N ALA A 172 -11.94 -6.42 -13.11
CA ALA A 172 -11.23 -7.61 -12.65
C ALA A 172 -11.02 -7.62 -11.12
N LEU A 173 -10.17 -8.51 -10.63
CA LEU A 173 -9.97 -8.74 -9.20
C LEU A 173 -9.36 -7.53 -8.48
N LEU A 174 -8.33 -6.89 -9.02
CA LEU A 174 -7.59 -5.83 -8.30
C LEU A 174 -8.47 -4.59 -8.05
N PRO A 175 -9.23 -4.06 -9.03
CA PRO A 175 -10.13 -2.94 -8.77
C PRO A 175 -11.24 -3.27 -7.78
N ARG A 176 -11.68 -4.52 -7.69
CA ARG A 176 -12.68 -4.95 -6.70
C ARG A 176 -12.09 -5.15 -5.30
N ALA A 177 -10.86 -5.65 -5.23
CA ALA A 177 -10.20 -5.94 -3.95
C ALA A 177 -9.65 -4.67 -3.26
N MET A 178 -9.38 -3.60 -4.01
CA MET A 178 -8.85 -2.35 -3.48
C MET A 178 -9.88 -1.23 -3.57
N ALA A 179 -9.84 -0.28 -2.64
CA ALA A 179 -10.75 0.86 -2.59
C ALA A 179 -10.54 1.89 -3.72
N LEU A 180 -9.53 1.75 -4.57
CA LEU A 180 -9.10 2.76 -5.54
C LEU A 180 -10.10 2.95 -6.69
N THR A 181 -10.21 4.18 -7.19
CA THR A 181 -10.82 4.45 -8.50
C THR A 181 -9.81 4.15 -9.62
N PRO A 182 -10.22 4.15 -10.91
CA PRO A 182 -9.26 4.07 -12.02
C PRO A 182 -8.16 5.14 -11.96
N GLU A 183 -8.48 6.39 -11.59
CA GLU A 183 -7.48 7.44 -11.39
C GLU A 183 -6.61 7.20 -10.15
N GLY A 184 -7.18 6.63 -9.08
CA GLY A 184 -6.43 6.16 -7.93
C GLY A 184 -5.36 5.13 -8.30
N PHE A 185 -5.69 4.15 -9.14
CA PHE A 185 -4.71 3.20 -9.67
C PHE A 185 -3.62 3.89 -10.51
N ARG A 186 -3.99 4.81 -11.41
CA ARG A 186 -3.01 5.55 -12.21
C ARG A 186 -2.05 6.35 -11.34
N THR A 187 -2.57 7.04 -10.33
CA THR A 187 -1.77 7.79 -9.36
C THR A 187 -0.81 6.87 -8.61
N LEU A 188 -1.30 5.71 -8.15
CA LEU A 188 -0.49 4.75 -7.42
C LEU A 188 0.62 4.15 -8.29
N PHE A 189 0.31 3.72 -9.52
CA PHE A 189 1.29 3.19 -10.46
C PHE A 189 2.30 4.24 -10.94
N ALA A 190 1.89 5.50 -11.07
CA ALA A 190 2.79 6.60 -11.42
C ALA A 190 3.85 6.84 -10.33
N ALA A 191 3.52 6.60 -9.05
CA ALA A 191 4.48 6.67 -7.95
C ALA A 191 5.43 5.45 -7.88
N GLY A 192 5.20 4.43 -8.72
CA GLY A 192 6.01 3.22 -8.81
C GLY A 192 7.11 3.24 -9.87
N ASN A 193 7.08 4.23 -10.78
CA ASN A 193 8.05 4.43 -11.86
C ASN A 193 8.94 5.63 -11.58
#